data_AF-A0A1B9YEK1-F1
#
_entry.id   AF-A0A1B9YEK1-F1
#
_cell.length_a   1.000
_cell.length_b   1.000
_cell.length_c   1.000
_cell.angle_alpha   90.00
_cell.angle_beta   90.00
_cell.angle_gamma   90.00
#
_symmetry.space_group_name_H-M   'P 1'
#
loop_
_entity.id
_entity.type
_entity.pdbx_description
1 polymer ?
#
loop_
_entity_poly.entity_id
_entity_poly.type
_entity_poly.pdbx_seq_one_letter_code
_entity_poly.pdbx_strand_id
1 'polypeptide(L)'
;MRKILLTGIVTLGGFLTAHAQCKTVTTLAENFDTWKDIDKCWTAQSGKAMLYSKDKKVTFYSMTSPRENMVLVTPKIKAGNYTLTLDISDNGGETTIEVLSLNNAADTKASVVVAKATKITGDKKTINVSLKKDAHLGLKVMLNGIHQAVYIDNLSLKPKK
;
A
#
# COMPACT_ATOMS: atom_id res chain seq x y z
N MET A 1 -67.54 10.95 14.73
CA MET A 1 -66.65 10.17 15.62
C MET A 1 -66.16 8.93 14.88
N ARG A 2 -64.87 8.87 14.52
CA ARG A 2 -64.17 7.62 14.14
C ARG A 2 -62.71 7.75 14.58
N LYS A 3 -62.30 6.87 15.50
CA LYS A 3 -60.91 6.65 15.94
C LYS A 3 -60.46 5.30 15.39
N ILE A 4 -59.29 5.26 14.73
CA ILE A 4 -58.40 4.09 14.54
C ILE A 4 -56.99 4.72 14.40
N LEU A 5 -56.19 4.78 15.46
CA LEU A 5 -55.19 3.80 15.98
C LEU A 5 -53.88 3.68 15.16
N LEU A 6 -52.79 3.74 15.94
CA LEU A 6 -51.35 3.74 15.66
C LEU A 6 -50.84 2.68 14.66
N THR A 7 -49.71 3.00 14.00
CA THR A 7 -48.41 2.25 13.89
C THR A 7 -47.75 2.67 12.57
N GLY A 8 -46.59 3.34 12.55
CA GLY A 8 -45.26 2.76 12.76
C GLY A 8 -44.62 2.41 11.40
N ILE A 9 -43.55 3.11 10.98
CA ILE A 9 -42.40 2.57 10.21
C ILE A 9 -41.26 3.60 10.31
N VAL A 10 -40.19 3.17 10.97
CA VAL A 10 -38.85 3.76 10.94
C VAL A 10 -38.18 3.32 9.63
N THR A 11 -37.22 4.12 9.18
CA THR A 11 -36.15 3.80 8.23
C THR A 11 -36.45 4.03 6.76
N LEU A 12 -35.79 5.04 6.20
CA LEU A 12 -34.69 4.78 5.27
C LEU A 12 -33.70 5.95 5.40
N GLY A 13 -32.88 5.89 6.46
CA GLY A 13 -31.62 6.63 6.47
C GLY A 13 -30.79 6.04 5.35
N GLY A 14 -30.87 6.64 4.17
CA GLY A 14 -30.03 6.29 3.04
C GLY A 14 -28.60 6.42 3.49
N PHE A 15 -27.94 5.28 3.69
CA PHE A 15 -26.50 5.23 3.76
C PHE A 15 -26.01 5.71 2.41
N LEU A 16 -25.71 7.02 2.34
CA LEU A 16 -24.81 7.56 1.35
C LEU A 16 -23.48 6.86 1.60
N THR A 17 -23.28 5.71 0.95
CA THR A 17 -21.95 5.16 0.74
C THR A 17 -21.25 6.12 -0.21
N ALA A 18 -20.81 7.27 0.34
CA ALA A 18 -19.81 8.08 -0.30
C ALA A 18 -18.62 7.16 -0.50
N HIS A 19 -18.32 6.83 -1.76
CA HIS A 19 -17.00 6.37 -2.13
C HIS A 19 -16.05 7.47 -1.70
N ALA A 20 -15.50 7.38 -0.49
CA ALA A 20 -14.48 8.29 -0.01
C ALA A 20 -13.34 8.21 -1.02
N GLN A 21 -13.28 9.18 -1.94
CA GLN A 21 -12.10 9.39 -2.78
C GLN A 21 -10.94 9.53 -1.81
N CYS A 22 -9.96 8.65 -1.95
CA CYS A 22 -8.81 8.62 -1.06
C CYS A 22 -8.10 9.97 -1.17
N LYS A 23 -8.18 10.76 -0.09
CA LYS A 23 -7.67 12.12 -0.08
C LYS A 23 -6.16 12.09 -0.19
N THR A 24 -5.59 13.13 -0.82
CA THR A 24 -4.15 13.35 -0.74
C THR A 24 -3.75 13.57 0.71
N VAL A 25 -2.74 12.84 1.19
CA VAL A 25 -2.26 12.91 2.58
C VAL A 25 -0.85 13.48 2.66
N THR A 26 -0.48 13.99 3.83
CA THR A 26 0.88 14.44 4.16
C THR A 26 1.62 13.49 5.10
N THR A 27 0.91 12.51 5.67
CA THR A 27 1.46 11.45 6.52
C THR A 27 0.76 10.14 6.20
N LEU A 28 1.44 9.02 6.46
CA LEU A 28 0.83 7.69 6.49
C LEU A 28 1.28 6.97 7.75
N ALA A 29 0.37 6.21 8.34
CA ALA A 29 0.65 5.24 9.40
C ALA A 29 -0.30 4.06 9.16
N GLU A 30 0.24 2.96 8.69
CA GLU A 30 -0.51 1.77 8.31
C GLU A 30 0.22 0.52 8.81
N ASN A 31 -0.47 -0.28 9.61
CA ASN A 31 0.05 -1.51 10.21
C ASN A 31 -0.67 -2.76 9.68
N PHE A 32 -1.54 -2.59 8.66
CA PHE A 32 -2.23 -3.66 7.93
C PHE A 32 -3.04 -4.64 8.80
N ASP A 33 -3.20 -4.39 10.11
CA ASP A 33 -3.84 -5.29 11.07
C ASP A 33 -5.30 -5.57 10.72
N THR A 34 -5.95 -4.59 10.11
CA THR A 34 -7.38 -4.60 9.78
C THR A 34 -7.64 -5.02 8.34
N TRP A 35 -6.59 -5.18 7.53
CA TRP A 35 -6.72 -5.54 6.12
C TRP A 35 -7.10 -7.01 5.99
N LYS A 36 -8.23 -7.27 5.34
CA LYS A 36 -8.64 -8.61 4.89
C LYS A 36 -8.21 -8.86 3.44
N ASP A 37 -8.17 -7.79 2.68
CA ASP A 37 -7.67 -7.65 1.32
C ASP A 37 -6.84 -6.36 1.26
N ILE A 38 -6.21 -6.07 0.13
CA ILE A 38 -5.57 -4.77 -0.10
C ILE A 38 -6.63 -3.67 0.05
N ASP A 39 -6.39 -2.71 0.95
CA ASP A 39 -7.36 -1.64 1.21
C ASP A 39 -7.66 -0.85 -0.07
N LYS A 40 -8.90 -0.36 -0.18
CA LYS A 40 -9.42 0.33 -1.37
C LYS A 40 -8.64 1.59 -1.77
N CYS A 41 -7.88 2.18 -0.85
CA CYS A 41 -7.04 3.35 -1.12
C CYS A 41 -5.61 3.00 -1.55
N TRP A 42 -5.31 1.72 -1.64
CA TRP A 42 -4.04 1.19 -2.09
C TRP A 42 -4.24 0.44 -3.41
N THR A 43 -3.14 0.21 -4.12
CA THR A 43 -3.17 -0.59 -5.34
C THR A 43 -2.05 -1.61 -5.31
N ALA A 44 -2.38 -2.86 -5.61
CA ALA A 44 -1.42 -3.93 -5.75
C ALA A 44 -1.23 -4.26 -7.22
N GLN A 45 0.02 -4.32 -7.66
CA GLN A 45 0.41 -4.81 -8.97
C GLN A 45 1.36 -5.96 -8.75
N SER A 46 1.03 -7.17 -9.21
CA SER A 46 1.85 -8.37 -8.92
C SER A 46 2.31 -9.14 -10.15
N GLY A 47 1.86 -8.76 -11.35
CA GLY A 47 2.12 -9.53 -12.56
C GLY A 47 1.62 -10.97 -12.40
N LYS A 48 2.51 -11.95 -12.64
CA LYS A 48 2.20 -13.38 -12.43
C LYS A 48 2.51 -13.87 -11.01
N ALA A 49 3.18 -13.04 -10.21
CA ALA A 49 3.41 -13.31 -8.80
C ALA A 49 2.19 -12.89 -7.97
N MET A 50 2.29 -13.04 -6.65
CA MET A 50 1.22 -12.71 -5.71
C MET A 50 1.62 -11.51 -4.85
N LEU A 51 0.68 -10.58 -4.67
CA LEU A 51 0.78 -9.48 -3.73
C LEU A 51 -0.56 -9.37 -3.01
N TYR A 52 -0.56 -9.63 -1.71
CA TYR A 52 -1.79 -9.72 -0.93
C TYR A 52 -1.56 -9.28 0.52
N SER A 53 -2.65 -9.02 1.24
CA SER A 53 -2.60 -8.84 2.69
C SER A 53 -3.16 -10.05 3.39
N LYS A 54 -2.43 -10.56 4.38
CA LYS A 54 -2.83 -11.68 5.23
C LYS A 54 -1.97 -11.69 6.48
N ASP A 55 -2.49 -12.24 7.57
CA ASP A 55 -1.74 -12.40 8.83
C ASP A 55 -1.14 -11.08 9.32
N LYS A 56 -1.91 -9.99 9.15
CA LYS A 56 -1.59 -8.62 9.59
C LYS A 56 -0.37 -7.99 8.92
N LYS A 57 -0.09 -8.37 7.67
CA LYS A 57 1.03 -7.86 6.87
C LYS A 57 0.70 -7.89 5.39
N VAL A 58 1.45 -7.14 4.60
CA VAL A 58 1.45 -7.30 3.14
C VAL A 58 2.56 -8.27 2.73
N THR A 59 2.20 -9.26 1.93
CA THR A 59 3.11 -10.28 1.43
C THR A 59 3.31 -10.14 -0.07
N PHE A 60 4.57 -10.08 -0.48
CA PHE A 60 5.03 -10.22 -1.85
C PHE A 60 5.54 -11.65 -2.00
N TYR A 61 4.97 -12.44 -2.90
CA TYR A 61 5.30 -13.86 -2.98
C TYR A 61 5.45 -14.32 -4.42
N SER A 62 6.64 -14.86 -4.72
CA SER A 62 6.96 -15.54 -5.97
C SER A 62 6.77 -17.03 -5.75
N MET A 63 5.67 -17.60 -6.26
CA MET A 63 5.51 -19.07 -6.27
C MET A 63 6.46 -19.68 -7.30
N THR A 64 6.20 -19.45 -8.59
CA THR A 64 7.01 -19.94 -9.72
C THR A 64 7.43 -18.83 -10.69
N SER A 65 7.12 -17.57 -10.37
CA SER A 65 7.36 -16.41 -11.23
C SER A 65 8.33 -15.42 -10.57
N PRO A 66 9.63 -15.76 -10.48
CA PRO A 66 10.63 -14.83 -9.98
C PRO A 66 10.77 -13.64 -10.94
N ARG A 67 11.30 -12.54 -10.42
CA ARG A 67 11.60 -11.32 -11.16
C ARG A 67 10.38 -10.59 -11.73
N GLU A 68 9.19 -10.89 -11.20
CA GLU A 68 7.97 -10.15 -11.49
C GLU A 68 8.02 -8.74 -10.89
N ASN A 69 7.40 -7.79 -11.59
CA ASN A 69 7.33 -6.40 -11.14
C ASN A 69 6.20 -6.23 -10.11
N MET A 70 6.47 -6.56 -8.85
CA MET A 70 5.50 -6.41 -7.78
C MET A 70 5.61 -5.04 -7.12
N VAL A 71 4.50 -4.30 -7.07
CA VAL A 71 4.44 -2.94 -6.51
C VAL A 71 3.20 -2.77 -5.65
N LEU A 72 3.39 -2.43 -4.37
CA LEU A 72 2.32 -1.91 -3.51
C LEU A 72 2.32 -0.38 -3.59
N VAL A 73 1.19 0.20 -3.98
CA VAL A 73 1.06 1.64 -4.23
C VAL A 73 0.20 2.29 -3.14
N THR A 74 0.72 3.35 -2.53
CA THR A 74 0.05 4.11 -1.47
C THR A 74 -1.11 4.96 -1.99
N PRO A 75 -1.95 5.52 -1.10
CA PRO A 75 -2.75 6.70 -1.43
C PRO A 75 -1.87 7.85 -1.94
N LYS A 76 -2.48 8.85 -2.56
CA LYS A 76 -1.73 10.01 -3.09
C LYS A 76 -1.10 10.80 -1.94
N ILE A 77 0.17 11.14 -2.07
CA ILE A 77 0.94 11.90 -1.09
C ILE A 77 1.18 13.30 -1.63
N LYS A 78 1.16 14.30 -0.74
CA LYS A 78 1.54 15.68 -1.07
C LYS A 78 3.01 15.74 -1.53
N ALA A 79 3.35 16.71 -2.37
CA ALA A 79 4.74 17.06 -2.64
C ALA A 79 5.50 17.39 -1.34
N GLY A 80 6.76 16.98 -1.24
CA GLY A 80 7.57 17.21 -0.04
C GLY A 80 8.71 16.23 0.15
N ASN A 81 9.46 16.42 1.24
CA ASN A 81 10.52 15.52 1.67
C ASN A 81 10.03 14.70 2.87
N TYR A 82 10.28 13.40 2.84
CA TYR A 82 9.73 12.44 3.79
C TYR A 82 10.78 11.46 4.30
N THR A 83 10.51 10.93 5.48
CA THR A 83 11.11 9.72 6.01
C THR A 83 10.06 8.61 5.96
N LEU A 84 10.29 7.60 5.14
CA LEU A 84 9.54 6.35 5.09
C LEU A 84 10.23 5.34 6.01
N THR A 85 9.47 4.77 6.93
CA THR A 85 9.89 3.64 7.75
C THR A 85 8.92 2.49 7.55
N LEU A 86 9.43 1.27 7.53
CA LEU A 86 8.62 0.06 7.48
C LEU A 86 9.37 -1.07 8.14
N ASP A 87 8.63 -1.99 8.74
CA ASP A 87 9.17 -3.29 9.11
C ASP A 87 9.13 -4.16 7.85
N ILE A 88 10.25 -4.80 7.54
CA ILE A 88 10.39 -5.59 6.31
C ILE A 88 11.31 -6.77 6.54
N SER A 89 10.90 -7.94 6.08
CA SER A 89 11.70 -9.17 6.18
C SER A 89 11.49 -10.06 4.96
N ASP A 90 12.35 -11.05 4.78
CA ASP A 90 12.21 -12.07 3.74
C ASP A 90 12.40 -13.47 4.32
N ASN A 91 12.04 -14.49 3.53
CA ASN A 91 12.26 -15.90 3.86
C ASN A 91 13.59 -16.45 3.28
N GLY A 92 14.55 -15.58 2.96
CA GLY A 92 15.84 -15.92 2.37
C GLY A 92 15.96 -15.59 0.88
N GLY A 93 17.15 -15.86 0.34
CA GLY A 93 17.52 -15.56 -1.06
C GLY A 93 17.93 -14.10 -1.29
N GLU A 94 17.96 -13.68 -2.56
CA GLU A 94 18.26 -12.30 -2.93
C GLU A 94 16.96 -11.52 -3.20
N THR A 95 16.64 -10.58 -2.33
CA THR A 95 15.47 -9.70 -2.43
C THR A 95 15.90 -8.24 -2.41
N THR A 96 15.16 -7.38 -3.09
CA THR A 96 15.39 -5.93 -3.02
C THR A 96 14.09 -5.15 -2.93
N ILE A 97 14.18 -3.96 -2.36
CA ILE A 97 13.12 -2.96 -2.35
C ILE A 97 13.61 -1.66 -3.00
N GLU A 98 12.80 -1.11 -3.89
CA GLU A 98 12.95 0.17 -4.57
C GLU A 98 11.70 1.03 -4.29
N VAL A 99 11.85 2.36 -4.19
CA VAL A 99 10.70 3.26 -4.01
C VAL A 99 10.51 4.09 -5.26
N LEU A 100 9.28 4.06 -5.77
CA LEU A 100 8.83 4.73 -6.96
C LEU A 100 7.92 5.91 -6.61
N SER A 101 7.92 6.94 -7.45
CA SER A 101 6.91 7.99 -7.50
C SER A 101 6.04 7.79 -8.72
N LEU A 102 4.72 7.75 -8.51
CA LEU A 102 3.73 7.50 -9.56
C LEU A 102 2.71 8.63 -9.65
N ASN A 103 2.40 9.06 -10.87
CA ASN A 103 1.32 10.02 -11.11
C ASN A 103 -0.06 9.37 -11.05
N ASN A 104 -0.14 8.08 -11.35
CA ASN A 104 -1.35 7.27 -11.37
C ASN A 104 -1.05 5.94 -10.67
N ALA A 105 -1.87 5.56 -9.68
CA ALA A 105 -1.66 4.32 -8.93
C ALA A 105 -1.78 3.04 -9.77
N ALA A 106 -2.50 3.09 -10.90
CA ALA A 106 -2.68 1.96 -11.79
C ALA A 106 -1.56 1.82 -12.86
N ASP A 107 -0.70 2.83 -13.05
CA ASP A 107 0.33 2.82 -14.09
C ASP A 107 1.74 2.97 -13.49
N THR A 108 2.42 1.83 -13.35
CA THR A 108 3.83 1.77 -12.90
C THR A 108 4.85 2.04 -14.00
N LYS A 109 4.45 2.06 -15.29
CA LYS A 109 5.41 2.24 -16.41
C LYS A 109 5.95 3.65 -16.47
N ALA A 110 5.13 4.65 -16.16
CA ALA A 110 5.52 6.06 -16.14
C ALA A 110 6.09 6.52 -14.77
N SER A 111 6.62 5.60 -13.97
CA SER A 111 7.13 5.89 -12.63
C SER A 111 8.54 6.47 -12.64
N VAL A 112 8.90 7.17 -11.55
CA VAL A 112 10.25 7.70 -11.32
C VAL A 112 10.82 7.07 -10.06
N VAL A 113 12.04 6.54 -10.12
CA VAL A 113 12.73 6.00 -8.93
C VAL A 113 13.12 7.16 -8.01
N VAL A 114 12.59 7.17 -6.79
CA VAL A 114 12.88 8.18 -5.75
C VAL A 114 13.73 7.63 -4.62
N ALA A 115 13.85 6.31 -4.49
CA ALA A 115 14.91 5.66 -3.73
C ALA A 115 15.35 4.40 -4.48
N LYS A 116 16.66 4.29 -4.77
CA LYS A 116 17.24 3.17 -5.52
C LYS A 116 17.02 1.85 -4.81
N ALA A 117 16.99 0.77 -5.59
CA ALA A 117 16.93 -0.58 -5.06
C ALA A 117 18.00 -0.84 -3.99
N THR A 118 17.59 -1.42 -2.86
CA THR A 118 18.50 -1.88 -1.81
C THR A 118 18.11 -3.27 -1.36
N LYS A 119 19.08 -4.08 -0.94
CA LYS A 119 18.83 -5.40 -0.39
C LYS A 119 17.93 -5.31 0.85
N ILE A 120 17.01 -6.25 1.00
CA ILE A 120 16.25 -6.42 2.23
C ILE A 120 17.12 -7.24 3.19
N THR A 121 17.41 -6.66 4.35
CA THR A 121 18.26 -7.24 5.38
C THR A 121 17.79 -6.72 6.73
N GLY A 122 17.70 -7.58 7.74
CA GLY A 122 17.15 -7.22 9.05
C GLY A 122 15.64 -6.98 9.01
N ASP A 123 15.09 -6.43 10.09
CA ASP A 123 13.64 -6.38 10.30
C ASP A 123 13.01 -5.00 10.01
N LYS A 124 13.83 -3.97 9.77
CA LYS A 124 13.36 -2.59 9.62
C LYS A 124 14.15 -1.81 8.57
N LYS A 125 13.44 -1.00 7.78
CA LYS A 125 14.03 -0.12 6.76
C LYS A 125 13.62 1.33 6.99
N THR A 126 14.58 2.23 6.83
CA THR A 126 14.36 3.69 6.82
C THR A 126 14.85 4.23 5.48
N ILE A 127 13.96 4.93 4.76
CA ILE A 127 14.20 5.42 3.40
C ILE A 127 13.83 6.90 3.34
N ASN A 128 14.72 7.72 2.81
CA ASN A 128 14.45 9.13 2.56
C ASN A 128 13.81 9.28 1.18
N VAL A 129 12.69 9.99 1.09
CA VAL A 129 11.92 10.14 -0.14
C VAL A 129 11.70 11.62 -0.43
N SER A 130 11.84 12.03 -1.70
CA SER A 130 11.55 13.39 -2.15
C SER A 130 10.54 13.35 -3.30
N LEU A 131 9.41 14.02 -3.13
CA LEU A 131 8.34 14.14 -4.10
C LEU A 131 8.28 15.56 -4.64
N LYS A 132 8.56 15.72 -5.94
CA LYS A 132 8.53 17.04 -6.62
C LYS A 132 7.12 17.59 -6.82
N LYS A 133 6.10 16.72 -6.80
CA LYS A 133 4.68 17.03 -6.96
C LYS A 133 3.85 15.98 -6.22
N ASP A 134 2.56 16.24 -6.05
CA ASP A 134 1.65 15.27 -5.44
C ASP A 134 1.63 13.97 -6.27
N ALA A 135 1.99 12.85 -5.63
CA ALA A 135 2.21 11.57 -6.28
C ALA A 135 1.95 10.42 -5.31
N HIS A 136 1.71 9.22 -5.84
CA HIS A 136 1.71 8.00 -5.06
C HIS A 136 3.14 7.52 -4.85
N LEU A 137 3.39 6.82 -3.74
CA LEU A 137 4.60 6.03 -3.56
C LEU A 137 4.33 4.58 -3.94
N GLY A 138 5.23 3.98 -4.71
CA GLY A 138 5.22 2.55 -5.02
C GLY A 138 6.36 1.86 -4.30
N LEU A 139 6.05 0.89 -3.45
CA LEU A 139 7.03 -0.03 -2.87
C LEU A 139 7.22 -1.18 -3.85
N LYS A 140 8.27 -1.11 -4.66
CA LYS A 140 8.60 -2.14 -5.65
C LYS A 140 9.53 -3.16 -5.02
N VAL A 141 9.07 -4.40 -4.94
CA VAL A 141 9.83 -5.51 -4.38
C VAL A 141 10.21 -6.46 -5.50
N MET A 142 11.49 -6.83 -5.54
CA MET A 142 12.02 -7.83 -6.46
C MET A 142 12.37 -9.10 -5.70
N LEU A 143 11.83 -10.22 -6.15
CA LEU A 143 12.13 -11.56 -5.64
C LEU A 143 12.84 -12.34 -6.74
N ASN A 144 14.10 -12.71 -6.54
CA ASN A 144 14.90 -13.39 -7.56
C ASN A 144 14.70 -14.92 -7.59
N GLY A 145 14.07 -15.50 -6.57
CA GLY A 145 13.88 -16.94 -6.39
C GLY A 145 12.42 -17.42 -6.51
N ILE A 146 12.29 -18.74 -6.69
CA ILE A 146 11.04 -19.50 -6.56
C ILE A 146 10.78 -19.74 -5.07
N HIS A 147 9.50 -19.75 -4.66
CA HIS A 147 9.06 -19.85 -3.26
C HIS A 147 9.66 -18.79 -2.33
N GLN A 148 10.02 -17.64 -2.90
CA GLN A 148 10.57 -16.52 -2.15
C GLN A 148 9.45 -15.56 -1.75
N ALA A 149 9.52 -15.02 -0.54
CA ALA A 149 8.54 -14.10 0.01
C ALA A 149 9.24 -12.92 0.70
N VAL A 150 8.60 -11.75 0.60
CA VAL A 150 8.90 -10.55 1.40
C VAL A 150 7.65 -10.13 2.13
N TYR A 151 7.81 -9.74 3.37
CA TYR A 151 6.75 -9.31 4.27
C TYR A 151 6.96 -7.85 4.63
N ILE A 152 5.91 -7.02 4.57
CA ILE A 152 5.94 -5.61 4.96
C ILE A 152 4.87 -5.35 6.01
N ASP A 153 5.25 -4.62 7.05
CA ASP A 153 4.37 -4.15 8.12
C ASP A 153 4.79 -2.77 8.66
N ASN A 154 3.96 -2.16 9.51
CA ASN A 154 4.22 -0.92 10.26
C ASN A 154 4.77 0.23 9.40
N LEU A 155 4.15 0.43 8.24
CA LEU A 155 4.50 1.49 7.31
C LEU A 155 4.16 2.85 7.92
N SER A 156 5.17 3.73 7.99
CA SER A 156 5.01 5.11 8.43
C SER A 156 5.74 6.05 7.48
N LEU A 157 5.02 7.05 6.98
CA LEU A 157 5.57 8.15 6.18
C LEU A 157 5.37 9.45 6.93
N LYS A 158 6.47 10.14 7.25
CA LYS A 158 6.44 11.42 7.98
C LYS A 158 7.20 12.49 7.22
N PRO A 159 6.68 13.72 7.12
CA PRO A 159 7.44 14.85 6.61
C PRO A 159 8.76 15.01 7.37
N LYS A 160 9.83 15.31 6.65
CA LYS A 160 11.07 15.77 7.27
C LYS A 160 10.86 17.19 7.77
N LYS A 161 11.30 17.44 9.00
CA LYS A 161 11.43 18.80 9.53
C LYS A 161 12.62 19.49 8.90
#